data_AF-A0A0B5BCE9-F1
#
_entry.id   AF-A0A0B5BCE9-F1
#
_cell.length_a   1.000
_cell.length_b   1.000
_cell.length_c   1.000
_cell.angle_alpha   90.00
_cell.angle_beta   90.00
_cell.angle_gamma   90.00
#
_symmetry.space_group_name_H-M   'P 1'
#
loop_
_entity.id
_entity.type
_entity.pdbx_description
1 polymer ?
#
loop_
_entity_poly.entity_id
_entity_poly.type
_entity_poly.pdbx_seq_one_letter_code
_entity_poly.pdbx_strand_id
1 'polypeptide(L)'
;MEGFAALTSVVNNALTQTAGDSGMLLGQELVIADADLIGTNRQTYFSDLDDVCFVAEITASGEYPGKFFAVFGLRDAICLSGFLLGIPPARINEKRRLAIMENDDADAFSEITNQLVGSFNSVFQPAFANKVHLKVTPPRKFIPEETELTETEPVPDGEYLLFRGRMELSGFEMGNVDILIPRPLAELFDPPGEEPEPAAVEEPAAEGESSAATAGTVEDAAEAPGVPDDGFRKVLILEDDAGDRQLVRELLQERGFEPVEAGLDADIREIVSQGGVGLVVLGIHNGDDRDMAVCIKIKAIAQGERLPIIMCAREWTRSAVLKAIKYGARDIIVKPYRPDEVLAKVEKFLSAA
;
A
#
# COMPACT_ATOMS: atom_id res chain seq x y z
N MET A 1 0.91 30.45 13.59
CA MET A 1 1.56 29.25 14.14
C MET A 1 2.78 28.99 13.28
N GLU A 2 3.94 29.42 13.75
CA GLU A 2 5.23 29.08 13.14
C GLU A 2 5.68 27.75 13.79
N GLY A 3 6.25 26.83 13.01
CA GLY A 3 6.85 25.60 13.57
C GLY A 3 6.59 24.27 12.84
N PHE A 4 5.58 24.16 11.97
CA PHE A 4 5.19 22.89 11.33
C PHE A 4 5.20 22.94 9.79
N ALA A 5 6.18 23.64 9.20
CA ALA A 5 6.21 23.91 7.77
C ALA A 5 6.51 22.66 6.92
N ALA A 6 7.39 21.76 7.37
CA ALA A 6 7.67 20.52 6.68
C ALA A 6 6.46 19.58 6.77
N LEU A 7 5.88 19.40 7.96
CA LEU A 7 4.68 18.58 8.14
C LEU A 7 3.50 19.09 7.30
N THR A 8 3.29 20.41 7.24
CA THR A 8 2.23 21.01 6.40
C THR A 8 2.42 20.68 4.92
N SER A 9 3.66 20.83 4.41
CA SER A 9 3.99 20.47 3.02
C SER A 9 3.73 18.98 2.75
N VAL A 10 4.13 18.09 3.65
CA VAL A 10 3.94 16.64 3.53
C VAL A 10 2.45 16.27 3.55
N VAL A 11 1.65 16.87 4.44
CA VAL A 11 0.20 16.64 4.51
C VAL A 11 -0.51 17.15 3.25
N ASN A 12 -0.20 18.34 2.74
CA ASN A 12 -0.81 18.87 1.52
C ASN A 12 -0.46 18.02 0.27
N ASN A 13 0.79 17.56 0.16
CA ASN A 13 1.18 16.63 -0.89
C ASN A 13 0.43 15.29 -0.78
N ALA A 14 0.26 14.76 0.44
CA ALA A 14 -0.49 13.52 0.67
C ALA A 14 -1.99 13.66 0.39
N LEU A 15 -2.60 14.80 0.71
CA LEU A 15 -3.99 15.13 0.36
C LEU A 15 -4.16 15.32 -1.15
N THR A 16 -3.23 16.00 -1.82
CA THR A 16 -3.22 16.17 -3.28
C THR A 16 -3.15 14.81 -3.99
N GLN A 17 -2.26 13.92 -3.56
CA GLN A 17 -2.19 12.56 -4.10
C GLN A 17 -3.47 11.76 -3.78
N THR A 18 -4.01 11.89 -2.56
CA THR A 18 -5.28 11.25 -2.16
C THR A 18 -6.42 11.66 -3.09
N ALA A 19 -6.49 12.94 -3.47
CA ALA A 19 -7.50 13.48 -4.37
C ALA A 19 -7.41 12.85 -5.76
N GLY A 20 -6.20 12.81 -6.34
CA GLY A 20 -5.95 12.19 -7.65
C GLY A 20 -6.22 10.68 -7.67
N ASP A 21 -5.68 9.94 -6.69
CA ASP A 21 -5.86 8.49 -6.60
C ASP A 21 -7.33 8.12 -6.37
N SER A 22 -8.02 8.81 -5.46
CA SER A 22 -9.45 8.58 -5.21
C SER A 22 -10.31 9.02 -6.42
N GLY A 23 -9.99 10.15 -7.07
CA GLY A 23 -10.68 10.59 -8.28
C GLY A 23 -10.62 9.55 -9.40
N MET A 24 -9.45 8.91 -9.61
CA MET A 24 -9.31 7.79 -10.54
C MET A 24 -10.19 6.59 -10.17
N LEU A 25 -10.27 6.22 -8.89
CA LEU A 25 -11.14 5.12 -8.42
C LEU A 25 -12.63 5.44 -8.60
N LEU A 26 -13.03 6.69 -8.40
CA LEU A 26 -14.41 7.17 -8.54
C LEU A 26 -14.82 7.44 -9.99
N GLY A 27 -13.85 7.54 -10.91
CA GLY A 27 -14.07 8.04 -12.26
C GLY A 27 -14.56 9.50 -12.28
N GLN A 28 -14.15 10.30 -11.30
CA GLN A 28 -14.54 11.70 -11.12
C GLN A 28 -13.30 12.58 -10.90
N GLU A 29 -13.38 13.85 -11.29
CA GLU A 29 -12.38 14.84 -10.89
C GLU A 29 -12.66 15.27 -9.44
N LEU A 30 -11.81 14.80 -8.52
CA LEU A 30 -11.75 15.18 -7.11
C LEU A 30 -10.48 16.01 -6.88
N VAL A 31 -10.64 17.17 -6.25
CA VAL A 31 -9.55 18.04 -5.81
C VAL A 31 -9.66 18.22 -4.29
N ILE A 32 -8.52 18.33 -3.63
CA ILE A 32 -8.43 18.77 -2.23
C ILE A 32 -7.48 19.96 -2.22
N ALA A 33 -7.96 21.10 -1.71
CA ALA A 33 -7.17 22.32 -1.59
C ALA A 33 -6.08 22.18 -0.50
N ASP A 34 -5.05 23.03 -0.58
CA ASP A 34 -4.06 23.18 0.49
C ASP A 34 -4.76 23.37 1.84
N ALA A 35 -4.32 22.62 2.86
CA ALA A 35 -5.03 22.56 4.13
C ALA A 35 -4.74 23.78 5.01
N ASP A 36 -5.80 24.36 5.59
CA ASP A 36 -5.67 25.33 6.67
C ASP A 36 -5.13 24.64 7.93
N LEU A 37 -4.01 25.13 8.48
CA LEU A 37 -3.44 24.64 9.74
C LEU A 37 -4.03 25.39 10.94
N ILE A 38 -4.76 24.67 11.78
CA ILE A 38 -5.50 25.18 12.94
C ILE A 38 -5.05 24.42 14.19
N GLY A 39 -4.70 25.14 15.26
CA GLY A 39 -4.50 24.54 16.59
C GLY A 39 -5.85 24.34 17.28
N THR A 40 -6.13 23.15 17.78
CA THR A 40 -7.39 22.82 18.45
C THR A 40 -7.19 21.73 19.50
N ASN A 41 -8.22 21.42 20.28
CA ASN A 41 -8.26 20.23 21.14
C ASN A 41 -9.53 19.42 20.87
N ARG A 42 -9.55 18.18 21.36
CA ARG A 42 -10.69 17.26 21.19
C ARG A 42 -12.02 17.91 21.60
N GLN A 43 -12.07 18.56 22.76
CA GLN A 43 -13.31 19.14 23.25
C GLN A 43 -13.83 20.23 22.31
N THR A 44 -13.01 21.21 21.94
CA THR A 44 -13.40 22.28 21.00
C THR A 44 -13.82 21.70 19.66
N TYR A 45 -12.99 20.86 19.05
CA TYR A 45 -13.26 20.31 17.72
C TYR A 45 -14.59 19.54 17.66
N PHE A 46 -14.83 18.61 18.59
CA PHE A 46 -16.03 17.77 18.54
C PHE A 46 -17.29 18.42 19.14
N SER A 47 -17.17 19.48 19.94
CA SER A 47 -18.34 20.26 20.41
C SER A 47 -18.88 21.22 19.36
N ASP A 48 -18.02 21.67 18.44
CA ASP A 48 -18.38 22.59 17.35
C ASP A 48 -18.91 21.85 16.10
N LEU A 49 -19.13 20.53 16.17
CA LEU A 49 -19.72 19.74 15.08
C LEU A 49 -21.24 19.67 15.19
N ASP A 50 -21.95 20.30 14.25
CA ASP A 50 -23.41 20.18 14.11
C ASP A 50 -23.85 18.91 13.32
N ASP A 51 -22.98 18.41 12.44
CA ASP A 51 -23.29 17.31 11.50
C ASP A 51 -22.58 16.00 11.90
N VAL A 52 -23.23 14.88 11.58
CA VAL A 52 -22.66 13.53 11.72
C VAL A 52 -21.40 13.38 10.87
N CYS A 53 -20.35 12.79 11.42
CA CYS A 53 -19.09 12.55 10.71
C CYS A 53 -18.61 11.09 10.85
N PHE A 54 -17.58 10.76 10.07
CA PHE A 54 -16.81 9.53 10.18
C PHE A 54 -15.39 9.85 10.63
N VAL A 55 -14.89 9.12 11.62
CA VAL A 55 -13.54 9.24 12.19
C VAL A 55 -12.76 7.97 11.86
N ALA A 56 -11.70 8.10 11.06
CA ALA A 56 -10.76 7.03 10.75
C ALA A 56 -9.50 7.18 11.60
N GLU A 57 -9.22 6.23 12.49
CA GLU A 57 -7.95 6.17 13.22
C GLU A 57 -6.84 5.65 12.30
N ILE A 58 -5.73 6.36 12.28
CA ILE A 58 -4.52 6.06 11.51
C ILE A 58 -3.38 5.86 12.51
N THR A 59 -2.96 4.61 12.70
CA THR A 59 -1.82 4.27 13.56
C THR A 59 -0.52 4.46 12.77
N ALA A 60 0.38 5.28 13.30
CA ALA A 60 1.76 5.41 12.86
C ALA A 60 2.67 4.48 13.69
N SER A 61 3.60 3.83 13.01
CA SER A 61 4.50 2.82 13.58
C SER A 61 5.90 2.90 12.97
N GLY A 62 6.89 2.38 13.71
CA GLY A 62 8.31 2.65 13.49
C GLY A 62 8.81 3.69 14.48
N GLU A 63 9.70 4.58 14.04
CA GLU A 63 10.27 5.67 14.86
C GLU A 63 9.30 6.83 15.14
N TYR A 64 8.09 6.77 14.58
CA TYR A 64 7.00 7.72 14.84
C TYR A 64 5.80 6.99 15.46
N PRO A 65 5.91 6.45 16.69
CA PRO A 65 4.83 5.70 17.33
C PRO A 65 3.71 6.65 17.76
N GLY A 66 2.51 6.46 17.21
CA GLY A 66 1.38 7.29 17.57
C GLY A 66 0.11 6.98 16.78
N LYS A 67 -0.91 7.82 16.99
CA LYS A 67 -2.17 7.77 16.25
C LYS A 67 -2.53 9.19 15.81
N PHE A 68 -3.06 9.32 14.60
CA PHE A 68 -3.74 10.52 14.14
C PHE A 68 -5.03 10.12 13.43
N PHE A 69 -5.87 11.09 13.11
CA PHE A 69 -7.25 10.81 12.71
C PHE A 69 -7.60 11.58 11.44
N ALA A 70 -8.33 10.95 10.52
CA ALA A 70 -8.96 11.62 9.39
C ALA A 70 -10.49 11.66 9.63
N VAL A 71 -11.08 12.84 9.47
CA VAL A 71 -12.50 13.10 9.72
C VAL A 71 -13.18 13.60 8.45
N PHE A 72 -14.34 13.02 8.14
CA PHE A 72 -15.14 13.33 6.96
C PHE A 72 -16.62 13.51 7.34
N GLY A 73 -17.31 14.47 6.75
CA GLY A 73 -18.76 14.63 6.93
C GLY A 73 -19.55 13.44 6.35
N LEU A 74 -20.65 13.04 6.99
CA LEU A 74 -21.53 11.96 6.53
C LEU A 74 -21.98 12.16 5.07
N ARG A 75 -22.33 13.40 4.70
CA ARG A 75 -22.79 13.73 3.34
C ARG A 75 -21.69 13.51 2.31
N ASP A 76 -20.42 13.70 2.67
CA ASP A 76 -19.29 13.50 1.77
C ASP A 76 -18.92 12.03 1.68
N ALA A 77 -18.97 11.30 2.80
CA ALA A 77 -18.82 9.85 2.82
C ALA A 77 -19.84 9.15 1.89
N ILE A 78 -21.13 9.52 1.98
CA ILE A 78 -22.20 9.03 1.08
C ILE A 78 -21.93 9.38 -0.39
N CYS A 79 -21.31 10.54 -0.65
CA CYS A 79 -20.99 10.97 -2.02
C CYS A 79 -19.89 10.10 -2.62
N LEU A 80 -18.78 9.96 -1.89
CA LEU A 80 -17.58 9.23 -2.32
C LEU A 80 -17.88 7.73 -2.44
N SER A 81 -18.55 7.13 -1.45
CA SER A 81 -18.98 5.72 -1.53
C SER A 81 -19.98 5.47 -2.66
N GLY A 82 -20.95 6.38 -2.84
CA GLY A 82 -21.97 6.27 -3.87
C GLY A 82 -21.38 6.24 -5.28
N PHE A 83 -20.38 7.08 -5.56
CA PHE A 83 -19.65 7.04 -6.82
C PHE A 83 -18.84 5.75 -6.98
N LEU A 84 -18.14 5.27 -5.94
CA LEU A 84 -17.37 4.03 -5.98
C LEU A 84 -18.27 2.79 -6.25
N LEU A 85 -19.49 2.80 -5.73
CA LEU A 85 -20.53 1.79 -5.96
C LEU A 85 -21.25 1.94 -7.32
N GLY A 86 -20.92 2.95 -8.13
CA GLY A 86 -21.56 3.23 -9.41
C GLY A 86 -23.02 3.72 -9.29
N ILE A 87 -23.41 4.29 -8.16
CA ILE A 87 -24.75 4.82 -7.94
C ILE A 87 -24.95 6.08 -8.82
N PRO A 88 -26.08 6.22 -9.55
CA PRO A 88 -26.32 7.40 -10.38
C PRO A 88 -26.34 8.71 -9.56
N PRO A 89 -25.76 9.83 -10.07
CA PRO A 89 -25.66 11.11 -9.36
C PRO A 89 -26.96 11.63 -8.70
N ALA A 90 -28.11 11.44 -9.35
CA ALA A 90 -29.41 11.82 -8.79
C ALA A 90 -29.76 11.04 -7.50
N ARG A 91 -29.46 9.73 -7.45
CA ARG A 91 -29.67 8.89 -6.28
C ARG A 91 -28.61 9.15 -5.19
N ILE A 92 -27.38 9.48 -5.57
CA ILE A 92 -26.38 9.99 -4.61
C ILE A 92 -26.91 11.24 -3.92
N ASN A 93 -27.35 12.25 -4.67
CA ASN A 93 -27.91 13.49 -4.11
C ASN A 93 -29.14 13.25 -3.22
N GLU A 94 -30.00 12.29 -3.56
CA GLU A 94 -31.10 11.88 -2.68
C GLU A 94 -30.61 11.25 -1.37
N LYS A 95 -29.66 10.30 -1.42
CA LYS A 95 -29.05 9.70 -0.21
C LYS A 95 -28.34 10.76 0.65
N ARG A 96 -27.58 11.68 0.05
CA ARG A 96 -26.93 12.82 0.74
C ARG A 96 -27.94 13.74 1.41
N ARG A 97 -29.07 14.04 0.74
CA ARG A 97 -30.15 14.88 1.30
C ARG A 97 -30.82 14.23 2.50
N LEU A 98 -31.05 12.91 2.43
CA LEU A 98 -31.72 12.11 3.44
C LEU A 98 -30.77 11.53 4.52
N ALA A 99 -29.45 11.78 4.41
CA ALA A 99 -28.42 11.24 5.30
C ALA A 99 -28.41 9.70 5.40
N ILE A 100 -28.76 9.01 4.30
CA ILE A 100 -28.87 7.54 4.25
C ILE A 100 -27.51 6.92 3.91
N MET A 101 -26.97 6.16 4.86
CA MET A 101 -25.78 5.31 4.74
C MET A 101 -26.19 3.85 5.01
N GLU A 102 -26.03 3.00 4.02
CA GLU A 102 -26.24 1.55 4.03
C GLU A 102 -24.90 0.85 4.30
N ASN A 103 -24.89 -0.44 4.64
CA ASN A 103 -23.65 -1.18 4.96
C ASN A 103 -22.64 -1.14 3.80
N ASP A 104 -23.13 -1.38 2.58
CA ASP A 104 -22.34 -1.33 1.34
C ASP A 104 -21.66 0.04 1.13
N ASP A 105 -22.30 1.15 1.55
CA ASP A 105 -21.69 2.47 1.50
C ASP A 105 -20.52 2.60 2.49
N ALA A 106 -20.63 1.99 3.68
CA ALA A 106 -19.61 2.09 4.71
C ALA A 106 -18.37 1.26 4.36
N ASP A 107 -18.56 0.08 3.76
CA ASP A 107 -17.50 -0.74 3.20
C ASP A 107 -16.82 -0.02 2.02
N ALA A 108 -17.59 0.55 1.10
CA ALA A 108 -17.05 1.35 -0.01
C ALA A 108 -16.32 2.63 0.48
N PHE A 109 -16.84 3.31 1.50
CA PHE A 109 -16.16 4.46 2.10
C PHE A 109 -14.86 4.07 2.81
N SER A 110 -14.80 2.86 3.39
CA SER A 110 -13.56 2.33 3.97
C SER A 110 -12.44 2.24 2.93
N GLU A 111 -12.74 1.90 1.68
CA GLU A 111 -11.72 1.90 0.60
C GLU A 111 -11.20 3.30 0.25
N ILE A 112 -12.02 4.36 0.40
CA ILE A 112 -11.55 5.74 0.26
C ILE A 112 -10.57 6.10 1.40
N THR A 113 -10.85 5.67 2.63
CA THR A 113 -9.90 5.87 3.75
C THR A 113 -8.63 5.01 3.62
N ASN A 114 -8.73 3.82 3.02
CA ASN A 114 -7.57 3.01 2.63
C ASN A 114 -6.71 3.73 1.58
N GLN A 115 -7.33 4.38 0.59
CA GLN A 115 -6.61 5.13 -0.45
C GLN A 115 -5.92 6.37 0.12
N LEU A 116 -6.56 7.10 1.04
CA LEU A 116 -5.94 8.19 1.78
C LEU A 116 -4.67 7.70 2.49
N VAL A 117 -4.76 6.62 3.26
CA VAL A 117 -3.58 6.10 3.99
C VAL A 117 -2.54 5.45 3.05
N GLY A 118 -2.93 4.96 1.88
CA GLY A 118 -1.99 4.57 0.82
C GLY A 118 -1.17 5.77 0.30
N SER A 119 -1.84 6.89 0.05
CA SER A 119 -1.22 8.13 -0.43
C SER A 119 -0.32 8.75 0.66
N PHE A 120 -0.81 8.81 1.91
CA PHE A 120 -0.01 9.24 3.06
C PHE A 120 1.24 8.35 3.25
N ASN A 121 1.15 7.02 3.18
CA ASN A 121 2.34 6.15 3.22
C ASN A 121 3.33 6.50 2.10
N SER A 122 2.85 6.74 0.88
CA SER A 122 3.69 7.03 -0.29
C SER A 122 4.44 8.37 -0.18
N VAL A 123 3.82 9.38 0.43
CA VAL A 123 4.40 10.72 0.60
C VAL A 123 5.22 10.84 1.89
N PHE A 124 4.82 10.19 2.99
CA PHE A 124 5.55 10.26 4.27
C PHE A 124 6.88 9.50 4.22
N GLN A 125 6.94 8.35 3.54
CA GLN A 125 8.15 7.51 3.46
C GLN A 125 9.40 8.22 2.91
N PRO A 126 9.35 8.99 1.80
CA PRO A 126 10.50 9.76 1.32
C PRO A 126 10.68 11.11 2.03
N ALA A 127 9.67 11.61 2.75
CA ALA A 127 9.71 12.93 3.36
C ALA A 127 10.41 12.97 4.73
N PHE A 128 10.42 11.86 5.46
CA PHE A 128 11.03 11.76 6.78
C PHE A 128 12.26 10.84 6.77
N ALA A 129 13.26 11.16 7.59
CA ALA A 129 14.53 10.40 7.63
C ALA A 129 14.35 8.94 8.09
N ASN A 130 13.35 8.69 8.95
CA ASN A 130 13.02 7.36 9.46
C ASN A 130 11.75 6.82 8.78
N LYS A 131 11.65 5.49 8.67
CA LYS A 131 10.50 4.84 8.01
C LYS A 131 9.22 5.02 8.82
N VAL A 132 8.19 5.58 8.17
CA VAL A 132 6.83 5.73 8.73
C VAL A 132 5.91 4.66 8.14
N HIS A 133 5.42 3.72 8.93
CA HIS A 133 4.36 2.81 8.45
C HIS A 133 3.01 3.19 9.05
N LEU A 134 2.07 3.56 8.17
CA LEU A 134 0.73 4.00 8.53
C LEU A 134 -0.30 2.92 8.21
N LYS A 135 -1.19 2.66 9.17
CA LYS A 135 -2.32 1.72 9.00
C LYS A 135 -3.62 2.36 9.50
N VAL A 136 -4.64 2.34 8.65
CA VAL A 136 -5.99 2.81 9.00
C VAL A 136 -6.82 1.68 9.61
N THR A 137 -7.71 2.02 10.55
CA THR A 137 -8.83 1.17 10.96
C THR A 137 -10.11 1.62 10.26
N PRO A 138 -11.09 0.73 10.00
CA PRO A 138 -12.36 1.12 9.39
C PRO A 138 -12.99 2.35 10.08
N PRO A 139 -13.42 3.37 9.31
CA PRO A 139 -13.95 4.61 9.85
C PRO A 139 -15.19 4.37 10.71
N ARG A 140 -15.21 4.96 11.90
CA ARG A 140 -16.35 4.87 12.83
C ARG A 140 -17.24 6.10 12.69
N LYS A 141 -18.55 5.91 12.72
CA LYS A 141 -19.54 7.00 12.73
C LYS A 141 -19.52 7.69 14.10
N PHE A 142 -19.45 9.02 14.11
CA PHE A 142 -19.62 9.86 15.29
C PHE A 142 -20.88 10.73 15.10
N ILE A 143 -21.73 10.79 16.13
CA ILE A 143 -22.99 11.53 16.12
C ILE A 143 -22.92 12.53 17.28
N PRO A 144 -22.75 13.85 17.02
CA PRO A 144 -22.46 14.83 18.07
C PRO A 144 -23.48 14.85 19.22
N GLU A 145 -24.77 14.74 18.92
CA GLU A 145 -25.84 14.77 19.94
C GLU A 145 -26.01 13.44 20.72
N GLU A 146 -25.53 12.31 20.18
CA GLU A 146 -25.74 10.96 20.75
C GLU A 146 -24.48 10.36 21.37
N THR A 147 -23.29 10.90 21.09
CA THR A 147 -22.01 10.28 21.45
C THR A 147 -21.34 11.04 22.60
N GLU A 148 -21.27 10.42 23.79
CA GLU A 148 -20.53 11.00 24.91
C GLU A 148 -19.02 11.05 24.63
N LEU A 149 -18.43 12.22 24.88
CA LEU A 149 -17.00 12.50 24.70
C LEU A 149 -16.17 11.93 25.86
N THR A 150 -15.52 10.79 25.65
CA THR A 150 -14.70 10.08 26.67
C THR A 150 -13.21 10.42 26.57
N GLU A 151 -12.38 9.95 27.52
CA GLU A 151 -10.92 10.14 27.49
C GLU A 151 -10.25 9.54 26.24
N THR A 152 -10.88 8.56 25.58
CA THR A 152 -10.30 7.80 24.45
C THR A 152 -11.09 7.86 23.14
N GLU A 153 -12.37 8.22 23.18
CA GLU A 153 -13.27 8.24 22.03
C GLU A 153 -14.03 9.58 21.91
N PRO A 154 -14.28 10.09 20.68
CA PRO A 154 -13.97 9.49 19.37
C PRO A 154 -12.48 9.52 19.01
N VAL A 155 -11.70 10.38 19.67
CA VAL A 155 -10.24 10.43 19.65
C VAL A 155 -9.76 10.62 21.10
N PRO A 156 -8.49 10.32 21.44
CA PRO A 156 -7.93 10.60 22.77
C PRO A 156 -8.03 12.07 23.17
N ASP A 157 -8.14 12.36 24.46
CA ASP A 157 -8.10 13.74 24.93
C ASP A 157 -6.71 14.38 24.76
N GLY A 158 -6.68 15.67 24.41
CA GLY A 158 -5.45 16.41 24.18
C GLY A 158 -5.52 17.48 23.08
N GLU A 159 -4.35 18.07 22.81
CA GLU A 159 -4.12 19.12 21.82
C GLU A 159 -3.71 18.54 20.46
N TYR A 160 -4.23 19.12 19.39
CA TYR A 160 -4.13 18.64 18.01
C TYR A 160 -3.74 19.78 17.05
N LEU A 161 -2.93 19.43 16.05
CA LEU A 161 -2.89 20.16 14.79
C LEU A 161 -3.98 19.61 13.88
N LEU A 162 -4.94 20.46 13.54
CA LEU A 162 -5.95 20.21 12.53
C LEU A 162 -5.44 20.75 11.18
N PHE A 163 -5.33 19.88 10.19
CA PHE A 163 -5.15 20.24 8.78
C PHE A 163 -6.50 20.09 8.07
N ARG A 164 -7.13 21.20 7.71
CA ARG A 164 -8.46 21.23 7.07
C ARG A 164 -8.34 21.42 5.57
N GLY A 165 -8.41 20.32 4.81
CA GLY A 165 -8.39 20.33 3.34
C GLY A 165 -9.80 20.39 2.76
N ARG A 166 -10.15 21.50 2.08
CA ARG A 166 -11.45 21.63 1.40
C ARG A 166 -11.52 20.71 0.18
N MET A 167 -12.56 19.90 0.07
CA MET A 167 -12.78 19.03 -1.08
C MET A 167 -13.61 19.72 -2.16
N GLU A 168 -13.34 19.42 -3.43
CA GLU A 168 -14.16 19.82 -4.59
C GLU A 168 -14.34 18.62 -5.52
N LEU A 169 -15.59 18.30 -5.88
CA LEU A 169 -15.93 17.16 -6.74
C LEU A 169 -16.87 17.65 -7.85
N SER A 170 -16.57 17.30 -9.10
CA SER A 170 -17.32 17.80 -10.27
C SER A 170 -18.85 17.64 -10.14
N GLY A 171 -19.56 18.78 -10.01
CA GLY A 171 -21.02 18.84 -9.91
C GLY A 171 -21.61 18.57 -8.51
N PHE A 172 -20.77 18.44 -7.48
CA PHE A 172 -21.19 18.17 -6.10
C PHE A 172 -20.53 19.19 -5.14
N GLU A 173 -21.35 19.86 -4.33
CA GLU A 173 -20.85 20.61 -3.17
C GLU A 173 -20.32 19.61 -2.14
N MET A 174 -19.08 19.79 -1.69
CA MET A 174 -18.38 18.91 -0.75
C MET A 174 -17.88 19.72 0.45
N GLY A 175 -17.77 19.06 1.61
CA GLY A 175 -17.17 19.63 2.81
C GLY A 175 -15.64 19.53 2.82
N ASN A 176 -15.08 19.36 4.02
CA ASN A 176 -13.63 19.23 4.22
C ASN A 176 -13.26 17.79 4.59
N VAL A 177 -12.03 17.41 4.29
CA VAL A 177 -11.32 16.35 5.02
C VAL A 177 -10.44 17.02 6.06
N ASP A 178 -10.65 16.63 7.32
CA ASP A 178 -9.94 17.17 8.47
C ASP A 178 -8.95 16.12 9.00
N ILE A 179 -7.65 16.41 9.00
CA ILE A 179 -6.61 15.54 9.57
C ILE A 179 -6.20 16.09 10.93
N LEU A 180 -6.47 15.35 12.01
CA LEU A 180 -6.13 15.70 13.37
C LEU A 180 -4.89 14.90 13.82
N ILE A 181 -3.73 15.56 13.87
CA ILE A 181 -2.47 14.99 14.36
C ILE A 181 -2.25 15.48 15.80
N PRO A 182 -2.16 14.61 16.83
CA PRO A 182 -1.83 15.03 18.18
C PRO A 182 -0.51 15.80 18.20
N ARG A 183 -0.47 16.91 18.93
CA ARG A 183 0.69 17.80 18.95
C ARG A 183 2.03 17.08 19.24
N PRO A 184 2.13 16.14 20.20
CA PRO A 184 3.38 15.40 20.43
C PRO A 184 3.84 14.55 19.24
N LEU A 185 2.91 14.04 18.43
CA LEU A 185 3.23 13.28 17.21
C LEU A 185 3.65 14.23 16.07
N ALA A 186 3.03 15.41 15.98
CA ALA A 186 3.45 16.44 15.04
C ALA A 186 4.88 16.94 15.34
N GLU A 187 5.22 17.12 16.62
CA GLU A 187 6.57 17.52 17.09
C GLU A 187 7.62 16.41 16.87
N LEU A 188 7.23 15.15 16.65
CA LEU A 188 8.14 14.12 16.16
C LEU A 188 8.38 14.25 14.65
N PHE A 189 7.32 14.47 13.86
CA PHE A 189 7.43 14.60 12.40
C PHE A 189 8.18 15.86 11.96
N ASP A 190 7.94 16.99 12.62
CA ASP A 190 8.58 18.28 12.35
C ASP A 190 9.05 18.88 13.68
N PRO A 191 10.25 18.48 14.15
CA PRO A 191 10.77 18.92 15.43
C PRO A 191 10.93 20.45 15.48
N PRO A 192 10.55 21.10 16.59
CA PRO A 192 10.80 22.52 16.76
C PRO A 192 12.31 22.76 16.64
N GLY A 193 12.71 23.65 15.72
CA GLY A 193 14.11 23.90 15.43
C GLY A 193 14.90 24.26 16.69
N GLU A 194 15.97 23.50 16.96
CA GLU A 194 16.85 23.73 18.11
C GLU A 194 17.45 25.14 18.02
N GLU A 195 17.31 25.94 19.08
CA GLU A 195 18.27 27.02 19.31
C GLU A 195 19.66 26.36 19.42
N PRO A 196 20.67 26.81 18.66
CA PRO A 196 21.92 26.06 18.53
C PRO A 196 22.61 25.93 19.88
N GLU A 197 22.75 24.69 20.37
CA GLU A 197 23.63 24.39 21.49
C GLU A 197 25.04 24.94 21.17
N PRO A 198 25.71 25.60 22.12
CA PRO A 198 27.00 26.23 21.86
C PRO A 198 28.03 25.16 21.52
N ALA A 199 28.46 25.15 20.26
CA ALA A 199 29.36 24.14 19.69
C ALA A 199 30.60 23.91 20.57
N ALA A 200 30.83 22.65 20.93
CA ALA A 200 32.09 22.24 21.54
C ALA A 200 33.24 22.44 20.54
N VAL A 201 34.34 23.02 21.02
CA VAL A 201 35.48 23.42 20.20
C VAL A 201 36.31 22.19 19.80
N GLU A 202 36.46 21.94 18.50
CA GLU A 202 37.53 21.09 17.96
C GLU A 202 38.67 21.96 17.40
N GLU A 203 39.91 21.63 17.79
CA GLU A 203 41.14 22.18 17.18
C GLU A 203 41.78 21.18 16.20
N PRO A 204 42.50 21.65 15.15
CA PRO A 204 42.77 20.85 13.96
C PRO A 204 44.16 20.22 13.87
N ALA A 205 44.26 19.10 13.14
CA ALA A 205 45.49 18.57 12.54
C ALA A 205 45.14 17.54 11.44
N ALA A 206 45.88 17.35 10.35
CA ALA A 206 46.87 18.19 9.65
C ALA A 206 47.03 17.61 8.22
N GLU A 207 47.40 18.43 7.24
CA GLU A 207 47.54 18.00 5.83
C GLU A 207 48.80 17.13 5.59
N GLY A 208 48.75 16.29 4.55
CA GLY A 208 49.89 15.51 4.06
C GLY A 208 49.67 15.01 2.64
N GLU A 209 50.35 15.62 1.66
CA GLU A 209 50.20 15.34 0.23
C GLU A 209 50.99 14.10 -0.25
N SER A 210 50.56 13.51 -1.37
CA SER A 210 51.35 13.46 -2.64
C SER A 210 51.50 12.09 -3.38
N SER A 211 51.20 12.15 -4.69
CA SER A 211 51.94 11.51 -5.81
C SER A 211 51.77 10.01 -6.21
N ALA A 212 50.87 9.82 -7.20
CA ALA A 212 51.13 9.34 -8.58
C ALA A 212 51.34 7.85 -8.99
N ALA A 213 50.71 7.53 -10.14
CA ALA A 213 50.98 6.46 -11.13
C ALA A 213 50.70 4.99 -10.68
N THR A 214 50.22 4.07 -11.54
CA THR A 214 50.41 3.90 -13.00
C THR A 214 49.14 3.50 -13.78
N ALA A 215 49.24 3.45 -15.11
CA ALA A 215 48.14 3.16 -16.05
C ALA A 215 48.15 1.71 -16.59
N GLY A 216 47.01 1.28 -17.15
CA GLY A 216 46.89 0.09 -17.99
C GLY A 216 45.56 0.09 -18.77
N THR A 217 45.63 0.02 -20.11
CA THR A 217 44.48 0.13 -21.04
C THR A 217 44.58 -0.88 -22.19
N VAL A 218 43.45 -1.51 -22.54
CA VAL A 218 43.04 -2.03 -23.87
C VAL A 218 41.53 -2.34 -23.75
N GLU A 219 40.64 -1.63 -24.45
CA GLU A 219 40.15 -1.90 -25.84
C GLU A 219 39.53 -3.31 -25.97
N ASP A 220 38.21 -3.50 -26.01
CA ASP A 220 37.14 -3.07 -26.96
C ASP A 220 36.91 -4.08 -28.11
N ALA A 221 35.65 -4.49 -28.32
CA ALA A 221 35.08 -5.02 -29.58
C ALA A 221 33.58 -5.46 -29.46
N ALA A 222 32.69 -4.58 -29.93
CA ALA A 222 31.58 -4.84 -30.88
C ALA A 222 30.39 -5.82 -30.62
N GLU A 223 29.21 -5.43 -31.15
CA GLU A 223 27.93 -6.14 -31.11
C GLU A 223 27.67 -7.15 -32.26
N ALA A 224 26.94 -8.23 -31.93
CA ALA A 224 25.87 -8.91 -32.71
C ALA A 224 26.20 -9.59 -34.09
N PRO A 225 25.31 -10.43 -34.68
CA PRO A 225 23.99 -10.94 -34.22
C PRO A 225 23.78 -12.48 -34.31
N GLY A 226 22.72 -13.03 -33.67
CA GLY A 226 22.20 -14.39 -33.95
C GLY A 226 21.20 -14.97 -32.92
N VAL A 227 20.05 -15.49 -33.39
CA VAL A 227 18.88 -16.13 -32.69
C VAL A 227 18.26 -17.12 -33.71
N PRO A 228 17.50 -18.22 -33.41
CA PRO A 228 16.91 -18.78 -32.16
C PRO A 228 17.49 -20.18 -31.78
N ASP A 229 17.00 -20.99 -30.82
CA ASP A 229 16.16 -20.88 -29.60
C ASP A 229 16.23 -22.24 -28.83
N ASP A 230 16.00 -22.26 -27.50
CA ASP A 230 15.43 -23.39 -26.74
C ASP A 230 14.90 -22.89 -25.37
N GLY A 231 13.65 -22.41 -25.34
CA GLY A 231 13.06 -21.68 -24.20
C GLY A 231 13.02 -22.45 -22.85
N PHE A 232 12.91 -21.70 -21.74
CA PHE A 232 12.94 -22.23 -20.36
C PHE A 232 11.89 -23.34 -20.13
N ARG A 233 12.33 -24.60 -19.96
CA ARG A 233 11.41 -25.74 -19.71
C ARG A 233 11.25 -26.14 -18.25
N LYS A 234 12.08 -25.62 -17.33
CA LYS A 234 12.01 -26.00 -15.91
C LYS A 234 10.95 -25.21 -15.15
N VAL A 235 10.11 -25.93 -14.42
CA VAL A 235 9.04 -25.37 -13.58
C VAL A 235 9.27 -25.80 -12.13
N LEU A 236 9.46 -24.83 -11.23
CA LEU A 236 9.56 -25.10 -9.80
C LEU A 236 8.16 -25.24 -9.20
N ILE A 237 7.86 -26.39 -8.60
CA ILE A 237 6.63 -26.66 -7.85
C ILE A 237 6.95 -26.53 -6.37
N LEU A 238 6.29 -25.58 -5.69
CA LEU A 238 6.35 -25.37 -4.25
C LEU A 238 4.98 -25.67 -3.66
N GLU A 239 4.82 -26.82 -3.02
CA GLU A 239 3.52 -27.35 -2.57
C GLU A 239 3.76 -28.31 -1.41
N ASP A 240 2.99 -28.19 -0.32
CA ASP A 240 3.15 -29.08 0.84
C ASP A 240 2.34 -30.38 0.71
N ASP A 241 1.15 -30.34 0.11
CA ASP A 241 0.34 -31.54 -0.13
C ASP A 241 0.99 -32.41 -1.21
N ALA A 242 1.38 -33.62 -0.83
CA ALA A 242 2.11 -34.54 -1.70
C ALA A 242 1.27 -35.06 -2.88
N GLY A 243 -0.07 -35.10 -2.76
CA GLY A 243 -0.97 -35.51 -3.84
C GLY A 243 -1.13 -34.40 -4.88
N ASP A 244 -1.36 -33.18 -4.42
CA ASP A 244 -1.37 -31.97 -5.27
C ASP A 244 -0.03 -31.80 -6.02
N ARG A 245 1.10 -31.94 -5.32
CA ARG A 245 2.45 -31.82 -5.91
C ARG A 245 2.71 -32.89 -6.97
N GLN A 246 2.37 -34.15 -6.66
CA GLN A 246 2.48 -35.28 -7.59
C GLN A 246 1.63 -35.07 -8.86
N LEU A 247 0.40 -34.57 -8.71
CA LEU A 247 -0.51 -34.30 -9.83
C LEU A 247 0.07 -33.23 -10.77
N VAL A 248 0.52 -32.09 -10.23
CA VAL A 248 1.13 -31.01 -11.04
C VAL A 248 2.41 -31.51 -11.74
N ARG A 249 3.23 -32.29 -11.04
CA ARG A 249 4.45 -32.94 -11.59
C ARG A 249 4.14 -33.84 -12.78
N GLU A 250 3.12 -34.70 -12.69
CA GLU A 250 2.72 -35.61 -13.77
C GLU A 250 2.22 -34.85 -15.00
N LEU A 251 1.32 -33.87 -14.81
CA LEU A 251 0.79 -33.03 -15.87
C LEU A 251 1.90 -32.31 -16.67
N LEU A 252 2.88 -31.74 -15.95
CA LEU A 252 4.01 -31.05 -16.56
C LEU A 252 4.92 -31.99 -17.35
N GLN A 253 5.19 -33.20 -16.84
CA GLN A 253 6.00 -34.21 -17.54
C GLN A 253 5.31 -34.72 -18.82
N GLU A 254 3.99 -34.92 -18.80
CA GLU A 254 3.23 -35.32 -20.00
C GLU A 254 3.32 -34.31 -21.15
N ARG A 255 3.60 -33.03 -20.84
CA ARG A 255 3.76 -31.95 -21.82
C ARG A 255 5.24 -31.60 -22.12
N GLY A 256 6.18 -32.35 -21.56
CA GLY A 256 7.61 -32.19 -21.84
C GLY A 256 8.30 -31.04 -21.08
N PHE A 257 7.68 -30.55 -20.00
CA PHE A 257 8.32 -29.65 -19.05
C PHE A 257 9.16 -30.45 -18.03
N GLU A 258 10.13 -29.78 -17.42
CA GLU A 258 11.00 -30.34 -16.38
C GLU A 258 10.56 -29.83 -14.99
N PRO A 259 9.68 -30.54 -14.25
CA PRO A 259 9.32 -30.13 -12.91
C PRO A 259 10.48 -30.32 -11.93
N VAL A 260 10.71 -29.31 -11.11
CA VAL A 260 11.57 -29.35 -9.92
C VAL A 260 10.67 -29.24 -8.71
N GLU A 261 10.68 -30.23 -7.81
CA GLU A 261 9.76 -30.29 -6.67
C GLU A 261 10.42 -29.84 -5.36
N ALA A 262 9.67 -29.09 -4.55
CA ALA A 262 10.02 -28.77 -3.17
C ALA A 262 8.77 -28.51 -2.30
N GLY A 263 8.93 -28.63 -0.98
CA GLY A 263 7.97 -28.13 0.01
C GLY A 263 8.10 -26.62 0.24
N LEU A 264 7.16 -26.01 0.96
CA LEU A 264 7.20 -24.57 1.28
C LEU A 264 8.32 -24.19 2.26
N ASP A 265 8.86 -25.18 2.99
CA ASP A 265 9.95 -25.05 3.96
C ASP A 265 11.37 -25.15 3.34
N ALA A 266 11.48 -25.56 2.09
CA ALA A 266 12.75 -25.76 1.39
C ALA A 266 13.58 -24.47 1.24
N ASP A 267 14.91 -24.62 1.03
CA ASP A 267 15.75 -23.48 0.67
C ASP A 267 15.59 -23.11 -0.81
N ILE A 268 14.56 -22.29 -1.06
CA ILE A 268 14.26 -21.67 -2.36
C ILE A 268 15.49 -20.96 -2.96
N ARG A 269 16.41 -20.42 -2.14
CA ARG A 269 17.61 -19.74 -2.64
C ARG A 269 18.56 -20.73 -3.31
N GLU A 270 18.78 -21.89 -2.69
CA GLU A 270 19.62 -22.94 -3.27
C GLU A 270 19.04 -23.40 -4.62
N ILE A 271 17.75 -23.73 -4.66
CA ILE A 271 17.07 -24.23 -5.87
C ILE A 271 17.10 -23.20 -7.00
N VAL A 272 16.76 -21.93 -6.73
CA VAL A 272 16.78 -20.88 -7.76
C VAL A 272 18.23 -20.58 -8.22
N SER A 273 19.22 -20.64 -7.33
CA SER A 273 20.63 -20.40 -7.67
C SER A 273 21.26 -21.47 -8.60
N GLN A 274 20.66 -22.66 -8.69
CA GLN A 274 21.07 -23.69 -9.66
C GLN A 274 20.69 -23.34 -11.10
N GLY A 275 19.81 -22.35 -11.29
CA GLY A 275 19.52 -21.73 -12.58
C GLY A 275 18.55 -22.51 -13.50
N GLY A 276 18.04 -21.79 -14.49
CA GLY A 276 17.19 -22.33 -15.56
C GLY A 276 15.71 -22.55 -15.21
N VAL A 277 15.28 -22.24 -13.98
CA VAL A 277 13.85 -22.22 -13.60
C VAL A 277 13.15 -21.07 -14.32
N GLY A 278 12.20 -21.38 -15.21
CA GLY A 278 11.47 -20.38 -15.99
C GLY A 278 10.14 -19.94 -15.37
N LEU A 279 9.60 -20.70 -14.41
CA LEU A 279 8.29 -20.47 -13.80
C LEU A 279 8.24 -21.13 -12.41
N VAL A 280 7.48 -20.52 -11.50
CA VAL A 280 7.11 -21.13 -10.22
C VAL A 280 5.61 -21.37 -10.15
N VAL A 281 5.20 -22.57 -9.74
CA VAL A 281 3.83 -22.92 -9.34
C VAL A 281 3.84 -23.06 -7.82
N LEU A 282 3.19 -22.12 -7.13
CA LEU A 282 3.17 -22.00 -5.67
C LEU A 282 1.81 -22.42 -5.13
N GLY A 283 1.74 -23.65 -4.63
CA GLY A 283 0.61 -24.22 -3.92
C GLY A 283 0.55 -23.74 -2.47
N ILE A 284 -0.59 -23.18 -2.09
CA ILE A 284 -0.90 -22.72 -0.74
C ILE A 284 -2.27 -23.25 -0.30
N HIS A 285 -2.59 -23.08 0.99
CA HIS A 285 -3.81 -23.64 1.56
C HIS A 285 -5.00 -22.71 1.35
N ASN A 286 -4.97 -21.51 1.94
CA ASN A 286 -6.15 -20.66 2.14
C ASN A 286 -6.00 -19.22 1.63
N GLY A 287 -4.86 -18.84 1.04
CA GLY A 287 -4.71 -17.48 0.48
C GLY A 287 -4.58 -16.39 1.55
N ASP A 288 -4.11 -16.74 2.74
CA ASP A 288 -3.85 -15.76 3.80
C ASP A 288 -2.50 -15.05 3.64
N ASP A 289 -2.26 -14.01 4.44
CA ASP A 289 -1.03 -13.20 4.34
C ASP A 289 0.24 -13.97 4.76
N ARG A 290 0.12 -15.11 5.45
CA ARG A 290 1.24 -15.99 5.82
C ARG A 290 1.60 -16.91 4.65
N ASP A 291 0.60 -17.55 4.04
CA ASP A 291 0.74 -18.32 2.80
C ASP A 291 1.37 -17.47 1.69
N MET A 292 0.93 -16.21 1.55
CA MET A 292 1.43 -15.28 0.53
C MET A 292 2.87 -14.78 0.77
N ALA A 293 3.39 -14.86 2.00
CA ALA A 293 4.76 -14.42 2.29
C ALA A 293 5.82 -15.21 1.52
N VAL A 294 5.53 -16.46 1.14
CA VAL A 294 6.42 -17.28 0.30
C VAL A 294 6.59 -16.66 -1.09
N CYS A 295 5.54 -16.09 -1.68
CA CYS A 295 5.59 -15.38 -2.97
C CYS A 295 6.58 -14.19 -2.92
N ILE A 296 6.51 -13.40 -1.84
CA ILE A 296 7.41 -12.27 -1.59
C ILE A 296 8.87 -12.76 -1.43
N LYS A 297 9.08 -13.86 -0.69
CA LYS A 297 10.41 -14.49 -0.50
C LYS A 297 11.02 -14.94 -1.84
N ILE A 298 10.24 -15.61 -2.70
CA ILE A 298 10.67 -16.02 -4.05
C ILE A 298 11.06 -14.79 -4.88
N LYS A 299 10.23 -13.73 -4.89
CA LYS A 299 10.52 -12.49 -5.63
C LYS A 299 11.80 -11.80 -5.17
N ALA A 300 12.07 -11.75 -3.87
CA ALA A 300 13.31 -11.18 -3.34
C ALA A 300 14.54 -12.03 -3.69
N ILE A 301 14.40 -13.36 -3.75
CA ILE A 301 15.47 -14.29 -4.11
C ILE A 301 15.82 -14.22 -5.61
N ALA A 302 14.84 -14.00 -6.49
CA ALA A 302 15.04 -13.95 -7.94
C ALA A 302 15.76 -12.68 -8.47
N GLN A 303 16.18 -11.75 -7.59
CA GLN A 303 17.08 -10.61 -7.87
C GLN A 303 16.85 -9.84 -9.19
N GLY A 304 15.59 -9.65 -9.59
CA GLY A 304 15.23 -8.87 -10.79
C GLY A 304 15.03 -9.69 -12.07
N GLU A 305 15.34 -10.99 -12.07
CA GLU A 305 14.83 -11.88 -13.12
C GLU A 305 13.30 -11.88 -13.12
N ARG A 306 12.70 -11.90 -14.30
CA ARG A 306 11.24 -11.77 -14.48
C ARG A 306 10.46 -13.04 -14.11
N LEU A 307 11.01 -13.91 -13.25
CA LEU A 307 10.46 -15.19 -12.84
C LEU A 307 8.95 -15.08 -12.52
N PRO A 308 8.07 -15.62 -13.38
CA PRO A 308 6.63 -15.65 -13.14
C PRO A 308 6.30 -16.62 -12.01
N ILE A 309 5.29 -16.26 -11.23
CA ILE A 309 4.76 -17.09 -10.14
C ILE A 309 3.26 -17.25 -10.39
N ILE A 310 2.78 -18.47 -10.49
CA ILE A 310 1.35 -18.80 -10.47
C ILE A 310 1.02 -19.27 -9.05
N MET A 311 0.01 -18.69 -8.40
CA MET A 311 -0.39 -19.10 -7.05
C MET A 311 -1.64 -19.96 -7.07
N CYS A 312 -1.67 -21.02 -6.26
CA CYS A 312 -2.71 -22.05 -6.31
C CYS A 312 -3.31 -22.25 -4.91
N ALA A 313 -4.61 -21.99 -4.73
CA ALA A 313 -5.30 -22.07 -3.44
C ALA A 313 -6.70 -22.66 -3.61
N ARG A 314 -7.28 -23.21 -2.53
CA ARG A 314 -8.64 -23.82 -2.56
C ARG A 314 -9.75 -22.79 -2.70
N GLU A 315 -9.56 -21.60 -2.16
CA GLU A 315 -10.50 -20.50 -2.24
C GLU A 315 -9.77 -19.21 -2.60
N TRP A 316 -10.39 -18.40 -3.45
CA TRP A 316 -9.87 -17.11 -3.89
C TRP A 316 -10.97 -16.06 -3.81
N THR A 317 -10.94 -15.25 -2.76
CA THR A 317 -11.74 -14.02 -2.70
C THR A 317 -11.13 -12.96 -3.62
N ARG A 318 -11.93 -11.99 -4.10
CA ARG A 318 -11.44 -10.91 -4.97
C ARG A 318 -10.28 -10.13 -4.34
N SER A 319 -10.29 -9.94 -3.01
CA SER A 319 -9.19 -9.32 -2.26
C SER A 319 -7.94 -10.20 -2.19
N ALA A 320 -8.09 -11.52 -2.00
CA ALA A 320 -6.95 -12.46 -2.05
C ALA A 320 -6.29 -12.49 -3.44
N VAL A 321 -7.06 -12.44 -4.52
CA VAL A 321 -6.50 -12.34 -5.89
C VAL A 321 -5.67 -11.06 -6.06
N LEU A 322 -6.22 -9.91 -5.66
CA LEU A 322 -5.52 -8.62 -5.76
C LEU A 322 -4.25 -8.59 -4.90
N LYS A 323 -4.27 -9.18 -3.70
CA LYS A 323 -3.07 -9.37 -2.87
C LYS A 323 -2.01 -10.25 -3.54
N ALA A 324 -2.38 -11.41 -4.07
CA ALA A 324 -1.44 -12.31 -4.76
C ALA A 324 -0.73 -11.60 -5.93
N ILE A 325 -1.49 -10.88 -6.78
CA ILE A 325 -0.92 -10.10 -7.89
C ILE A 325 0.00 -8.98 -7.36
N LYS A 326 -0.41 -8.24 -6.31
CA LYS A 326 0.42 -7.21 -5.66
C LYS A 326 1.73 -7.76 -5.09
N TYR A 327 1.72 -8.98 -4.53
CA TYR A 327 2.90 -9.66 -4.00
C TYR A 327 3.78 -10.33 -5.08
N GLY A 328 3.39 -10.24 -6.35
CA GLY A 328 4.23 -10.63 -7.49
C GLY A 328 3.78 -11.89 -8.23
N ALA A 329 2.61 -12.47 -7.89
CA ALA A 329 1.98 -13.46 -8.74
C ALA A 329 1.61 -12.86 -10.10
N ARG A 330 1.74 -13.66 -11.16
CA ARG A 330 1.32 -13.31 -12.52
C ARG A 330 -0.07 -13.82 -12.86
N ASP A 331 -0.51 -14.86 -12.18
CA ASP A 331 -1.81 -15.51 -12.36
C ASP A 331 -2.13 -16.36 -11.13
N ILE A 332 -3.36 -16.85 -11.05
CA ILE A 332 -3.82 -17.73 -9.98
C ILE A 332 -4.54 -18.97 -10.52
N ILE A 333 -4.62 -20.04 -9.74
CA ILE A 333 -5.40 -21.25 -10.02
C ILE A 333 -6.23 -21.61 -8.79
N VAL A 334 -7.49 -21.98 -9.01
CA VAL A 334 -8.38 -22.51 -7.96
C VAL A 334 -8.15 -24.04 -7.86
N LYS A 335 -7.80 -24.54 -6.67
CA LYS A 335 -7.75 -25.98 -6.37
C LYS A 335 -9.17 -26.54 -6.18
N PRO A 336 -9.47 -27.80 -6.56
CA PRO A 336 -8.57 -28.81 -7.09
C PRO A 336 -8.13 -28.51 -8.53
N TYR A 337 -6.88 -28.86 -8.83
CA TYR A 337 -6.25 -28.57 -10.12
C TYR A 337 -7.02 -29.16 -11.30
N ARG A 338 -7.29 -28.33 -12.31
CA ARG A 338 -7.80 -28.76 -13.61
C ARG A 338 -6.62 -28.89 -14.59
N PRO A 339 -6.36 -30.07 -15.18
CA PRO A 339 -5.24 -30.32 -16.10
C PRO A 339 -5.03 -29.23 -17.14
N ASP A 340 -6.08 -28.91 -17.90
CA ASP A 340 -6.01 -27.93 -19.00
C ASP A 340 -5.73 -26.50 -18.50
N GLU A 341 -6.18 -26.14 -17.30
CA GLU A 341 -5.97 -24.81 -16.72
C GLU A 341 -4.52 -24.62 -16.25
N VAL A 342 -3.94 -25.64 -15.61
CA VAL A 342 -2.53 -25.62 -15.19
C VAL A 342 -1.63 -25.50 -16.42
N LEU A 343 -1.84 -26.37 -17.41
CA LEU A 343 -1.02 -26.41 -18.62
C LEU A 343 -1.12 -25.12 -19.43
N ALA A 344 -2.34 -24.61 -19.70
CA ALA A 344 -2.52 -23.39 -20.47
C ALA A 344 -1.86 -22.16 -19.79
N LYS A 345 -1.88 -22.08 -18.45
CA LYS A 345 -1.20 -20.99 -17.72
C LYS A 345 0.32 -21.16 -17.73
N VAL A 346 0.83 -22.39 -17.55
CA VAL A 346 2.27 -22.69 -17.63
C VAL A 346 2.83 -22.35 -19.01
N GLU A 347 2.21 -22.88 -20.07
CA GLU A 347 2.57 -22.62 -21.47
C GLU A 347 2.56 -21.12 -21.77
N LYS A 348 1.51 -20.39 -21.36
CA LYS A 348 1.37 -18.94 -21.53
C LYS A 348 2.54 -18.13 -20.96
N PHE A 349 3.13 -18.54 -19.84
CA PHE A 349 4.23 -17.78 -19.21
C PHE A 349 5.62 -18.24 -19.63
N LEU A 350 5.78 -19.48 -20.11
CA LEU A 350 7.05 -19.98 -20.64
C LEU A 350 7.26 -19.71 -22.14
N SER A 351 6.18 -19.51 -22.91
CA SER A 351 6.23 -19.16 -24.34
C SER A 351 6.22 -17.66 -24.64
N ALA A 352 6.08 -16.80 -23.62
CA ALA A 352 5.95 -15.35 -23.74
C ALA A 352 7.14 -14.57 -23.13
N ALA A 353 8.31 -15.22 -23.03
CA ALA A 353 9.54 -14.70 -22.43
C ALA A 353 10.64 -14.50 -23.49
#